data_AF-A0A395MIM6-F1
#
_entry.id   AF-A0A395MIM6-F1
#
_cell.length_a   1.000
_cell.length_b   1.000
_cell.length_c   1.000
_cell.angle_alpha   90.00
_cell.angle_beta   90.00
_cell.angle_gamma   90.00
#
_symmetry.space_group_name_H-M   'P 1'
#
loop_
_entity.id
_entity.type
_entity.pdbx_description
1 polymer ?
#
loop_
_entity_poly.entity_id
_entity_poly.type
_entity_poly.pdbx_seq_one_letter_code
_entity_poly.pdbx_strand_id
1 'polypeptide(L)'
;MSDQDQARLNQAKESLLAAGKQAQKEKDAAKADYEKEKEYGMVSDDQPLAQWCATNLCKRPSLLVSSNQYQACRAQYSTALQLCDGSAAEEWEQAQSFAFGKLLRAGNTFESKHFIGLPEE
;
A
#
# COMPACT_ATOMS: atom_id res chain seq x y z
N MET A 1 20.61 10.12 19.52
CA MET A 1 19.79 8.96 19.15
C MET A 1 20.10 7.85 20.12
N SER A 2 19.09 7.24 20.76
CA SER A 2 19.32 6.12 21.69
C SER A 2 19.28 4.78 20.97
N ASP A 3 19.95 3.76 21.51
CA ASP A 3 19.88 2.39 20.98
C ASP A 3 18.43 1.86 20.94
N GLN A 4 17.57 2.35 21.84
CA GLN A 4 16.14 2.02 21.85
C GLN A 4 15.39 2.63 20.66
N ASP A 5 15.72 3.85 20.24
CA ASP A 5 15.07 4.49 19.09
C ASP A 5 15.46 3.79 17.79
N GLN A 6 16.75 3.43 17.64
CA GLN A 6 17.23 2.68 16.48
C GLN A 6 16.61 1.28 16.40
N ALA A 7 16.46 0.58 17.53
CA ALA A 7 15.79 -0.72 17.56
C ALA A 7 14.31 -0.63 17.16
N ARG A 8 13.60 0.42 17.62
CA ARG A 8 12.21 0.70 17.23
C ARG A 8 12.09 1.01 15.75
N LEU A 9 13.01 1.79 15.19
CA LEU A 9 13.04 2.08 13.76
C LEU A 9 13.21 0.81 12.93
N ASN A 10 14.15 -0.06 13.30
CA ASN A 10 14.39 -1.32 12.59
C ASN A 10 13.15 -2.23 12.66
N GLN A 11 12.54 -2.39 13.84
CA GLN A 11 11.32 -3.17 13.99
C GLN A 11 10.15 -2.61 13.17
N ALA A 12 10.00 -1.28 13.14
CA ALA A 12 8.97 -0.62 12.35
C ALA A 12 9.22 -0.81 10.84
N LYS A 13 10.49 -0.76 10.40
CA LYS A 13 10.89 -1.03 9.01
C LYS A 13 10.52 -2.46 8.61
N GLU A 14 10.86 -3.46 9.42
CA GLU A 14 10.53 -4.86 9.16
C GLU A 14 9.02 -5.09 9.09
N SER A 15 8.27 -4.50 10.04
CA SER A 15 6.81 -4.59 10.07
C SER A 15 6.17 -3.96 8.83
N LEU A 16 6.68 -2.79 8.40
CA LEU A 16 6.23 -2.12 7.18
C LEU A 16 6.53 -2.94 5.94
N LEU A 17 7.73 -3.52 5.81
CA LEU A 17 8.10 -4.38 4.69
C LEU A 17 7.21 -5.62 4.61
N ALA A 18 6.99 -6.29 5.74
CA ALA A 18 6.11 -7.46 5.79
C ALA A 18 4.67 -7.11 5.40
N ALA A 19 4.11 -6.04 5.99
CA ALA A 19 2.75 -5.60 5.70
C ALA A 19 2.59 -5.14 4.24
N GLY A 20 3.56 -4.41 3.69
CA GLY A 20 3.52 -3.97 2.30
C GLY A 20 3.68 -5.11 1.29
N LYS A 21 4.53 -6.12 1.57
CA LYS A 21 4.62 -7.35 0.76
C LYS A 21 3.27 -8.09 0.74
N GLN A 22 2.61 -8.21 1.89
CA GLN A 22 1.30 -8.84 1.98
C GLN A 22 0.21 -8.02 1.26
N ALA A 23 0.18 -6.69 1.45
CA ALA A 23 -0.77 -5.83 0.76
C ALA A 23 -0.58 -5.87 -0.77
N GLN A 24 0.68 -5.94 -1.24
CA GLN A 24 0.99 -6.04 -2.67
C GLN A 24 0.50 -7.38 -3.23
N LYS A 25 0.72 -8.48 -2.51
CA LYS A 25 0.19 -9.81 -2.87
C LYS A 25 -1.33 -9.80 -3.03
N GLU A 26 -2.06 -9.21 -2.07
CA GLU A 26 -3.52 -9.14 -2.15
C GLU A 26 -3.99 -8.21 -3.28
N LYS A 27 -3.25 -7.12 -3.56
CA LYS A 27 -3.51 -6.23 -4.69
C LYS A 27 -3.34 -6.94 -6.02
N ASP A 28 -2.29 -7.73 -6.18
CA ASP A 28 -2.04 -8.48 -7.42
C ASP A 28 -3.04 -9.63 -7.58
N ALA A 29 -3.43 -10.29 -6.49
CA ALA A 29 -4.52 -11.25 -6.51
C ALA A 29 -5.85 -10.60 -6.94
N ALA A 30 -6.11 -9.34 -6.57
CA ALA A 30 -7.30 -8.59 -6.99
C ALA A 30 -7.34 -8.31 -8.48
N LYS A 31 -6.20 -7.93 -9.04
CA LYS A 31 -6.07 -7.77 -10.48
C LYS A 31 -6.26 -9.09 -11.22
N ALA A 32 -5.64 -10.17 -10.73
CA ALA A 32 -5.72 -11.47 -11.37
C ALA A 32 -7.16 -11.99 -11.44
N ASP A 33 -7.93 -11.89 -10.35
CA ASP A 33 -9.33 -12.31 -10.37
C ASP A 33 -10.19 -11.42 -11.24
N TYR A 34 -9.94 -10.10 -11.25
CA TYR A 34 -10.67 -9.18 -12.14
C TYR A 34 -10.44 -9.51 -13.61
N GLU A 35 -9.18 -9.70 -14.03
CA GLU A 35 -8.87 -10.07 -15.42
C GLU A 35 -9.47 -11.44 -15.77
N LYS A 36 -9.40 -12.40 -14.85
CA LYS A 36 -10.03 -13.71 -15.02
C LYS A 36 -11.55 -13.61 -15.18
N GLU A 37 -12.24 -12.88 -14.30
CA GLU A 37 -13.70 -12.69 -14.39
C GLU A 37 -14.08 -11.92 -15.66
N LYS A 38 -13.24 -10.97 -16.09
CA LYS A 38 -13.41 -10.24 -17.35
C LYS A 38 -13.30 -11.16 -18.56
N GLU A 39 -12.31 -12.05 -18.59
CA GLU A 39 -12.15 -13.07 -19.64
C GLU A 39 -13.37 -14.02 -19.73
N TYR A 40 -14.00 -14.33 -18.59
CA TYR A 40 -15.23 -15.14 -18.56
C TYR A 40 -16.52 -14.34 -18.84
N GLY A 41 -16.43 -13.04 -19.15
CA GLY A 41 -17.59 -12.18 -19.38
C GLY A 41 -18.45 -11.92 -18.13
N MET A 42 -17.87 -12.08 -16.93
CA MET A 42 -18.53 -11.83 -15.64
C MET A 42 -18.38 -10.38 -15.17
N VAL A 43 -17.46 -9.63 -15.78
CA VAL A 43 -17.27 -8.19 -15.56
C VAL A 43 -17.85 -7.46 -16.77
N SER A 44 -18.65 -6.41 -16.53
CA SER A 44 -19.14 -5.57 -17.63
C SER A 44 -17.99 -4.84 -18.31
N ASP A 45 -18.03 -4.68 -19.63
CA ASP A 45 -16.95 -4.08 -20.43
C ASP A 45 -16.52 -2.68 -19.93
N ASP A 46 -17.48 -1.90 -19.41
CA ASP A 46 -17.28 -0.55 -18.89
C ASP A 46 -17.00 -0.50 -17.37
N GLN A 47 -16.95 -1.64 -16.67
CA GLN A 47 -16.73 -1.66 -15.22
C GLN A 47 -15.22 -1.62 -14.91
N PRO A 48 -14.65 -0.52 -14.41
CA PRO A 48 -13.24 -0.47 -14.05
C PRO A 48 -12.93 -1.33 -12.81
N LEU A 49 -11.69 -1.81 -12.72
CA LEU A 49 -11.18 -2.60 -11.58
C LEU A 49 -11.51 -1.99 -10.21
N ALA A 50 -11.37 -0.67 -10.05
CA ALA A 50 -11.67 0.00 -8.79
C ALA A 50 -13.14 -0.16 -8.37
N GLN A 51 -14.06 -0.08 -9.33
CA GLN A 51 -15.49 -0.29 -9.12
C GLN A 51 -15.80 -1.77 -8.88
N TRP A 52 -15.21 -2.67 -9.66
CA TRP A 52 -15.38 -4.11 -9.45
C TRP A 52 -14.89 -4.55 -8.06
N CYS A 53 -13.73 -4.06 -7.61
CA CYS A 53 -13.21 -4.30 -6.27
C CYS A 53 -14.13 -3.74 -5.18
N ALA A 54 -14.75 -2.57 -5.40
CA ALA A 54 -15.71 -2.00 -4.46
C ALA A 54 -17.00 -2.84 -4.34
N THR A 55 -17.49 -3.38 -5.45
CA THR A 55 -18.67 -4.25 -5.47
C THR A 55 -18.36 -5.63 -4.88
N ASN A 56 -17.15 -6.16 -5.13
CA ASN A 56 -16.70 -7.46 -4.62
C ASN A 56 -15.92 -7.36 -3.31
N LEU A 57 -15.93 -6.20 -2.63
CA LEU A 57 -15.12 -5.96 -1.43
C LEU A 57 -15.51 -6.88 -0.27
N CYS A 58 -16.79 -7.28 -0.20
CA CYS A 58 -17.28 -8.32 0.72
C CYS A 58 -16.62 -9.69 0.48
N LYS A 59 -16.23 -9.99 -0.77
CA LYS A 59 -15.48 -11.22 -1.13
C LYS A 59 -13.97 -11.08 -0.92
N ARG A 60 -13.47 -9.86 -0.66
CA ARG A 60 -12.03 -9.56 -0.55
C ARG A 60 -11.68 -8.85 0.76
N PRO A 61 -12.05 -9.41 1.92
CA PRO A 61 -11.70 -8.84 3.22
C PRO A 61 -10.17 -8.77 3.39
N SER A 62 -9.41 -9.71 2.81
CA SER A 62 -7.95 -9.74 2.86
C SER A 62 -7.29 -8.51 2.24
N LEU A 63 -7.82 -7.99 1.12
CA LEU A 63 -7.31 -6.76 0.49
C LEU A 63 -7.51 -5.56 1.41
N LEU A 64 -8.69 -5.43 2.02
CA LEU A 64 -8.96 -4.34 2.96
C LEU A 64 -8.09 -4.44 4.21
N VAL A 65 -8.02 -5.63 4.81
CA VAL A 65 -7.25 -5.89 6.03
C VAL A 65 -5.76 -5.62 5.79
N SER A 66 -5.18 -6.16 4.73
CA SER A 66 -3.76 -5.96 4.40
C SER A 66 -3.45 -4.50 4.07
N SER A 67 -4.33 -3.81 3.35
CA SER A 67 -4.18 -2.37 3.06
C SER A 67 -4.21 -1.54 4.35
N ASN A 68 -5.13 -1.84 5.28
CA ASN A 68 -5.20 -1.14 6.57
C ASN A 68 -3.98 -1.43 7.45
N GLN A 69 -3.52 -2.68 7.46
CA GLN A 69 -2.33 -3.09 8.20
C GLN A 69 -1.08 -2.37 7.67
N TYR A 70 -0.93 -2.27 6.34
CA TYR A 70 0.14 -1.50 5.72
C TYR A 70 0.10 -0.03 6.16
N GLN A 71 -1.07 0.63 6.13
CA GLN A 71 -1.18 2.03 6.55
C GLN A 71 -0.82 2.22 8.04
N ALA A 72 -1.21 1.28 8.90
CA ALA A 72 -0.83 1.31 10.31
C ALA A 72 0.70 1.17 10.51
N CYS A 73 1.33 0.20 9.83
CA CYS A 73 2.78 0.03 9.88
C CYS A 73 3.52 1.23 9.26
N ARG A 74 2.96 1.86 8.22
CA ARG A 74 3.52 3.06 7.59
C ARG A 74 3.57 4.22 8.58
N ALA A 75 2.49 4.44 9.33
CA ALA A 75 2.44 5.47 10.36
C ALA A 75 3.44 5.22 11.49
N GLN A 76 3.59 3.96 11.91
CA GLN A 76 4.58 3.56 12.92
C GLN A 76 6.01 3.81 12.44
N TYR A 77 6.33 3.42 11.20
CA TYR A 77 7.64 3.67 10.60
C TYR A 77 7.92 5.16 10.44
N SER A 78 6.97 5.94 9.91
CA SER A 78 7.10 7.40 9.76
C SER A 78 7.41 8.07 11.11
N THR A 79 6.68 7.69 12.15
CA THR A 79 6.90 8.21 13.52
C THR A 79 8.28 7.81 14.06
N ALA A 80 8.67 6.53 13.90
CA ALA A 80 9.98 6.06 14.38
C ALA A 80 11.13 6.72 13.61
N LEU A 81 10.97 6.92 12.31
CA LEU A 81 11.96 7.58 11.46
C LEU A 81 12.09 9.05 11.85
N GLN A 82 10.99 9.77 12.09
CA GLN A 82 11.03 11.16 12.53
C GLN A 82 11.75 11.35 13.88
N LEU A 83 11.62 10.39 14.80
CA LEU A 83 12.32 10.42 16.09
C LEU A 83 13.83 10.13 15.97
N CYS A 84 14.23 9.34 14.98
CA CYS A 84 15.63 8.97 14.76
C CYS A 84 16.35 9.98 13.87
N ASP A 85 15.74 10.32 12.74
CA ASP A 85 16.25 11.19 11.69
C ASP A 85 15.09 11.91 10.98
N GLY A 86 14.84 13.15 11.39
CA GLY A 86 13.80 13.99 10.81
C GLY A 86 14.04 14.33 9.33
N SER A 87 15.31 14.43 8.90
CA SER A 87 15.61 14.75 7.49
C SER A 87 15.29 13.56 6.60
N ALA A 88 15.69 12.36 7.02
CA ALA A 88 15.33 11.13 6.31
C ALA A 88 13.81 10.89 6.29
N ALA A 89 13.09 11.28 7.36
CA ALA A 89 11.63 11.21 7.38
C ALA A 89 10.98 12.13 6.33
N GLU A 90 11.46 13.36 6.20
CA GLU A 90 10.98 14.31 5.19
C GLU A 90 11.26 13.83 3.77
N GLU A 91 12.48 13.35 3.50
CA GLU A 91 12.86 12.79 2.19
C GLU A 91 11.97 11.61 1.81
N TRP A 92 11.72 10.71 2.77
CA TRP A 92 10.86 9.56 2.54
C TRP A 92 9.42 9.97 2.25
N GLU A 93 8.81 10.86 3.04
CA GLU A 93 7.44 11.34 2.81
C GLU A 93 7.30 12.12 1.48
N GLN A 94 8.32 12.87 1.07
CA GLN A 94 8.36 13.52 -0.24
C GLN A 94 8.38 12.48 -1.38
N ALA A 95 9.21 11.44 -1.26
CA ALA A 95 9.25 10.35 -2.23
C ALA A 95 7.90 9.63 -2.34
N GLN A 96 7.26 9.34 -1.19
CA GLN A 96 5.91 8.75 -1.15
C GLN A 96 4.88 9.65 -1.83
N SER A 97 4.89 10.95 -1.50
CA SER A 97 3.96 11.94 -2.07
C SER A 97 4.14 12.09 -3.58
N PHE A 98 5.38 12.07 -4.06
CA PHE A 98 5.70 12.14 -5.48
C PHE A 98 5.21 10.89 -6.23
N ALA A 99 5.46 9.70 -5.69
CA ALA A 99 4.99 8.43 -6.25
C ALA A 99 3.46 8.37 -6.30
N PHE A 100 2.79 8.72 -5.20
CA PHE A 100 1.34 8.79 -5.14
C PHE A 100 0.76 9.81 -6.13
N GLY A 101 1.36 10.99 -6.23
CA GLY A 101 0.94 12.03 -7.17
C GLY A 101 1.04 11.60 -8.65
N LYS A 102 2.01 10.74 -9.01
CA LYS A 102 2.08 10.14 -10.35
C LYS A 102 0.87 9.26 -10.64
N LEU A 103 0.43 8.46 -9.66
CA LEU A 103 -0.75 7.58 -9.81
C LEU A 103 -2.03 8.38 -9.99
N LEU A 104 -2.20 9.47 -9.22
CA LEU A 104 -3.35 10.36 -9.36
C LEU A 104 -3.40 11.01 -10.74
N ARG A 105 -2.27 11.53 -11.25
CA ARG A 105 -2.20 12.14 -12.59
C ARG A 105 -2.45 11.15 -13.72
N ALA A 106 -2.11 9.87 -13.52
CA ALA A 106 -2.38 8.81 -14.47
C ALA A 106 -3.84 8.32 -14.45
N GLY A 107 -4.68 8.80 -13.52
CA GLY A 107 -6.06 8.33 -13.37
C GLY A 107 -6.17 6.90 -12.84
N ASN A 108 -5.10 6.35 -12.25
CA ASN A 108 -5.06 4.97 -11.75
C ASN A 108 -5.75 4.86 -10.39
N THR A 109 -7.08 4.98 -10.37
CA THR A 109 -7.91 5.04 -9.14
C THR A 109 -7.71 3.85 -8.21
N PHE A 110 -7.52 2.64 -8.76
CA PHE A 110 -7.22 1.45 -7.97
C PHE A 110 -5.84 1.50 -7.33
N GLU A 111 -4.80 1.84 -8.11
CA GLU A 111 -3.43 1.95 -7.60
C GLU A 111 -3.28 3.06 -6.57
N SER A 112 -3.95 4.20 -6.76
CA SER A 112 -3.94 5.28 -5.77
C SER A 112 -4.64 4.84 -4.47
N LYS A 113 -5.76 4.13 -4.56
CA LYS A 113 -6.50 3.68 -3.36
C LYS A 113 -5.73 2.63 -2.55
N HIS A 114 -4.98 1.77 -3.22
CA HIS A 114 -4.17 0.72 -2.61
C HIS A 114 -2.68 0.99 -2.80
N PHE A 115 -2.28 2.26 -2.66
CA PHE A 115 -0.89 2.67 -2.80
C PHE A 115 -0.03 2.04 -1.72
N ILE A 116 1.10 1.47 -2.15
CA ILE A 116 2.11 0.85 -1.30
C ILE A 116 3.45 1.40 -1.77
N GLY A 117 4.10 2.21 -0.93
CA GLY A 117 5.50 2.54 -1.07
C GLY A 117 6.29 2.03 0.12
N LEU A 118 7.25 1.17 -0.20
CA LEU A 118 8.14 0.56 0.78
C LEU A 118 9.42 1.38 0.89
N PRO A 119 10.05 1.45 2.08
CA PRO A 119 11.43 1.91 2.19
C PRO A 119 12.36 0.94 1.46
N GLU A 120 13.53 1.42 1.04
CA GLU A 120 14.58 0.55 0.47
C GLU A 120 15.00 -0.52 1.48
N GLU A 121 15.31 -1.73 1.01
CA GLU A 121 15.72 -2.87 1.86
C GLU A 121 17.08 -2.63 2.52
#